data_AF-A0A383ABT2-F1
#
_entry.id   AF-A0A383ABT2-F1
#
_cell.length_a   1.000
_cell.length_b   1.000
_cell.length_c   1.000
_cell.angle_alpha   90.00
_cell.angle_beta   90.00
_cell.angle_gamma   90.00
#
_symmetry.space_group_name_H-M   'P 1'
#
loop_
_entity.id
_entity.type
_entity.pdbx_description
1 polymer ?
#
loop_
_entity_poly.entity_id
_entity_poly.type
_entity_poly.pdbx_seq_one_letter_code
_entity_poly.pdbx_strand_id
1 'polypeptide(L)'
;MAEPTTKTEFKAWCKRKLGYPVIDINVDDDQVDDRVDEAIQYWNTFMQNGQQRVYLKHQLTTEDVNRSSTNTVETATARGTGVSEVSTTTLNGAVLQNATSVTLTDATNFPATGSITIAADATPNAAETVAYTLKTGNVLTTAALANNHATGAAVTLNVTAEWKIGQDYIPMPDGILSVLRILPFTDRGNLN
;
A
#
# COMPACT_ATOMS: atom_id res chain seq x y z
N MET A 1 -31.58 -33.07 2.94
CA MET A 1 -31.90 -32.91 4.38
C MET A 1 -31.03 -31.78 4.88
N ALA A 2 -31.57 -30.83 5.66
CA ALA A 2 -30.79 -29.72 6.20
C ALA A 2 -29.60 -30.26 7.01
N GLU A 3 -28.40 -29.78 6.70
CA GLU A 3 -27.21 -30.02 7.52
C GLU A 3 -27.35 -29.15 8.78
N PRO A 4 -27.31 -29.75 9.98
CA PRO A 4 -27.46 -28.98 11.21
C PRO A 4 -26.29 -28.00 11.38
N THR A 5 -26.61 -26.74 11.69
CA THR A 5 -25.62 -25.66 11.85
C THR A 5 -25.36 -25.30 13.30
N THR A 6 -26.17 -25.82 14.22
CA THR A 6 -26.07 -25.59 15.67
C THR A 6 -26.13 -26.90 16.46
N LYS A 7 -25.58 -26.90 17.70
CA LYS A 7 -25.58 -28.09 18.59
C LYS A 7 -27.01 -28.60 18.86
N THR A 8 -27.97 -27.69 19.05
CA THR A 8 -29.39 -28.01 19.26
C THR A 8 -30.03 -28.67 18.03
N GLU A 9 -29.74 -28.19 16.83
CA GLU A 9 -30.22 -28.81 15.59
C GLU A 9 -29.61 -30.20 15.38
N PHE A 10 -28.32 -30.37 15.70
CA PHE A 10 -27.62 -31.65 15.60
C PHE A 10 -28.21 -32.68 16.57
N LYS A 11 -28.50 -32.27 17.80
CA LYS A 11 -29.18 -33.08 18.81
C LYS A 11 -30.55 -33.57 18.36
N ALA A 12 -31.37 -32.66 17.83
CA ALA A 12 -32.68 -33.00 17.28
C ALA A 12 -32.57 -33.91 16.04
N TRP A 13 -31.51 -33.75 15.24
CA TRP A 13 -31.22 -34.63 14.11
C TRP A 13 -30.86 -36.05 14.58
N CYS A 14 -29.99 -36.20 15.58
CA CYS A 14 -29.61 -37.49 16.16
C CYS A 14 -30.82 -38.21 16.77
N LYS A 15 -31.64 -37.51 17.58
CA LYS A 15 -32.87 -38.09 18.16
C LYS A 15 -33.86 -38.55 17.07
N ARG A 16 -34.02 -37.78 15.98
CA ARG A 16 -34.85 -38.19 14.82
C ARG A 16 -34.32 -39.45 14.12
N LYS A 17 -33.00 -39.61 14.01
CA LYS A 17 -32.39 -40.82 13.44
C LYS A 17 -32.61 -42.06 14.31
N LEU A 18 -32.71 -41.88 15.62
CA LEU A 18 -33.00 -42.94 16.59
C LEU A 18 -34.48 -43.30 16.69
N GLY A 19 -35.37 -42.60 15.96
CA GLY A 19 -36.80 -42.92 15.90
C GLY A 19 -37.71 -42.02 16.74
N TYR A 20 -37.17 -40.96 17.37
CA TYR A 20 -38.00 -39.92 17.96
C TYR A 20 -38.80 -39.18 16.84
N PRO A 21 -40.11 -38.94 16.99
CA PRO A 21 -40.92 -39.04 18.21
C PRO A 21 -41.75 -40.33 18.35
N VAL A 22 -41.56 -41.33 17.48
CA VAL A 22 -42.36 -42.57 17.50
C VAL A 22 -41.93 -43.47 18.67
N ILE A 23 -40.63 -43.48 18.97
CA ILE A 23 -40.07 -44.15 20.14
C ILE A 23 -39.65 -43.08 21.14
N ASP A 24 -40.14 -43.21 22.37
CA ASP A 24 -39.72 -42.35 23.47
C ASP A 24 -38.31 -42.73 23.93
N ILE A 25 -37.38 -41.78 23.79
CA ILE A 25 -35.99 -41.93 24.21
C ILE A 25 -35.86 -41.24 25.58
N ASN A 26 -35.90 -42.03 26.66
CA ASN A 26 -35.81 -41.52 28.03
C ASN A 26 -34.34 -41.29 28.43
N VAL A 27 -33.76 -40.21 27.93
CA VAL A 27 -32.38 -39.78 28.20
C VAL A 27 -32.40 -38.29 28.53
N ASP A 28 -31.64 -37.88 29.54
CA ASP A 28 -31.55 -36.47 29.94
C ASP A 28 -30.86 -35.63 28.85
N ASP A 29 -31.15 -34.33 28.83
CA ASP A 29 -30.59 -33.40 27.88
C ASP A 29 -29.06 -33.32 28.01
N ASP A 30 -28.54 -33.30 29.24
CA ASP A 30 -27.10 -33.27 29.53
C ASP A 30 -26.39 -34.54 29.03
N GLN A 31 -27.01 -35.71 29.16
CA GLN A 31 -26.43 -36.97 28.68
C GLN A 31 -26.28 -37.01 27.16
N VAL A 32 -27.17 -36.34 26.43
CA VAL A 32 -27.07 -36.24 24.97
C VAL A 32 -25.98 -35.24 24.58
N ASP A 33 -25.78 -34.19 25.36
CA ASP A 33 -24.73 -33.20 25.13
C ASP A 33 -23.33 -33.79 25.35
N ASP A 34 -23.14 -34.59 26.41
CA ASP A 34 -21.90 -35.32 26.67
C ASP A 34 -21.54 -36.25 25.50
N ARG A 35 -22.53 -36.93 24.90
CA ARG A 35 -22.29 -37.82 23.74
C ARG A 35 -22.01 -37.09 22.45
N VAL A 36 -22.58 -35.90 22.27
CA VAL A 36 -22.22 -35.05 21.14
C VAL A 36 -20.78 -34.57 21.28
N ASP A 37 -20.36 -34.18 22.47
CA ASP A 37 -19.00 -33.70 22.71
C ASP A 37 -17.95 -34.83 22.60
N GLU A 38 -18.26 -36.03 23.11
CA GLU A 38 -17.44 -37.24 22.91
C GLU A 38 -17.29 -37.59 21.42
N ALA A 39 -18.36 -37.49 20.62
CA ALA A 39 -18.32 -37.75 19.19
C ALA A 39 -17.44 -36.74 18.44
N ILE A 40 -17.47 -35.47 18.82
CA ILE A 40 -16.59 -34.42 18.25
C ILE A 40 -15.14 -34.69 18.64
N GLN A 41 -14.87 -35.09 19.89
CA GLN A 41 -13.53 -35.46 20.33
C GLN A 41 -12.99 -36.68 19.58
N TYR A 42 -13.84 -37.68 19.36
CA TYR A 42 -13.51 -38.87 18.56
C TYR A 42 -13.20 -38.48 17.12
N TRP A 43 -14.02 -37.64 16.49
CA TRP A 43 -13.76 -37.11 15.14
C TRP A 43 -12.42 -36.38 15.08
N ASN A 44 -12.13 -35.49 16.03
CA ASN A 44 -10.85 -34.78 16.11
C ASN A 44 -9.66 -35.72 16.28
N THR A 45 -9.79 -36.80 17.05
CA THR A 45 -8.72 -37.78 17.28
C THR A 45 -8.43 -38.61 16.04
N PHE A 46 -9.47 -39.04 15.31
CA PHE A 46 -9.31 -39.89 14.13
C PHE A 46 -9.01 -39.11 12.84
N MET A 47 -9.54 -37.90 12.70
CA MET A 47 -9.35 -37.05 11.52
C MET A 47 -8.14 -36.12 11.64
N GLN A 48 -7.46 -36.07 12.80
CA GLN A 48 -6.22 -35.30 12.95
C GLN A 48 -5.12 -35.73 11.98
N ASN A 49 -5.08 -36.99 11.52
CA ASN A 49 -4.12 -37.42 10.49
C ASN A 49 -4.57 -37.03 9.05
N GLY A 50 -5.76 -36.46 8.89
CA GLY A 50 -6.34 -36.00 7.63
C GLY A 50 -6.03 -34.53 7.30
N GLN A 51 -5.16 -33.87 8.07
CA GLN A 51 -4.74 -32.51 7.75
C GLN A 51 -3.73 -32.52 6.59
N GLN A 52 -4.23 -32.22 5.39
CA GLN A 52 -3.40 -32.07 4.20
C GLN A 52 -2.74 -30.68 4.20
N ARG A 53 -1.42 -30.64 4.04
CA ARG A 53 -0.68 -29.39 3.77
C ARG A 53 -1.05 -28.89 2.38
N VAL A 54 -2.00 -27.97 2.31
CA VAL A 54 -2.38 -27.29 1.07
C VAL A 54 -1.54 -26.02 0.90
N TYR A 55 -0.95 -25.86 -0.29
CA TYR A 55 -0.26 -24.62 -0.66
C TYR A 55 -1.29 -23.65 -1.24
N LEU A 56 -1.78 -22.72 -0.42
CA LEU A 56 -2.61 -21.63 -0.93
C LEU A 56 -1.69 -20.61 -1.61
N LYS A 57 -1.93 -20.37 -2.90
CA LYS A 57 -1.29 -19.28 -3.63
C LYS A 57 -2.05 -18.01 -3.31
N HIS A 58 -1.47 -17.12 -2.51
CA HIS A 58 -1.99 -15.76 -2.36
C HIS A 58 -1.47 -14.91 -3.52
N GLN A 59 -2.39 -14.31 -4.28
CA GLN A 59 -2.01 -13.31 -5.28
C GLN A 59 -1.72 -11.99 -4.56
N LEU A 60 -0.51 -11.47 -4.71
CA LEU A 60 -0.21 -10.11 -4.25
C LEU A 60 -1.01 -9.12 -5.09
N THR A 61 -1.93 -8.40 -4.46
CA THR A 61 -2.72 -7.36 -5.11
C THR A 61 -2.08 -5.98 -4.93
N THR A 62 -2.46 -5.01 -5.77
CA THR A 62 -2.02 -3.61 -5.63
C THR A 62 -2.39 -3.03 -4.26
N GLU A 63 -3.50 -3.48 -3.67
CA GLU A 63 -3.89 -3.08 -2.33
C GLU A 63 -2.95 -3.64 -1.26
N ASP A 64 -2.48 -4.89 -1.40
CA ASP A 64 -1.52 -5.49 -0.48
C ASP A 64 -0.17 -4.76 -0.52
N VAL A 65 0.26 -4.35 -1.72
CA VAL A 65 1.46 -3.51 -1.90
C VAL A 65 1.28 -2.14 -1.26
N ASN A 66 0.11 -1.52 -1.45
CA ASN A 66 -0.19 -0.22 -0.84
C ASN A 66 -0.29 -0.29 0.69
N ARG A 67 -0.82 -1.38 1.25
CA ARG A 67 -0.88 -1.62 2.71
C ARG A 67 0.49 -1.90 3.32
N SER A 68 1.36 -2.59 2.58
CA SER A 68 2.74 -2.83 3.00
C SER A 68 3.57 -1.55 3.05
N SER A 69 3.10 -0.43 2.47
CA SER A 69 3.85 0.85 2.49
C SER A 69 3.18 1.85 3.44
N THR A 70 3.77 2.14 4.60
CA THR A 70 3.32 3.29 5.38
C THR A 70 3.96 4.58 4.90
N ASN A 71 3.15 5.62 4.77
CA ASN A 71 3.62 6.99 4.55
C ASN A 71 4.21 7.55 5.85
N THR A 72 5.46 7.20 6.15
CA THR A 72 6.32 8.10 6.93
C THR A 72 7.04 8.97 5.91
N VAL A 73 6.60 10.22 5.81
CA VAL A 73 7.13 11.17 4.83
C VAL A 73 8.47 11.69 5.32
N GLU A 74 9.56 11.10 4.83
CA GLU A 74 10.87 11.74 4.89
C GLU A 74 11.13 12.44 3.55
N THR A 75 10.91 13.75 3.52
CA THR A 75 11.22 14.58 2.35
C THR A 75 12.70 14.96 2.36
N ALA A 76 13.44 14.45 1.38
CA ALA A 76 14.72 15.02 1.00
C ALA A 76 14.49 16.06 -0.11
N THR A 77 14.77 17.33 0.18
CA THR A 77 14.75 18.40 -0.82
C THR A 77 16.17 18.66 -1.28
N ALA A 78 16.50 18.28 -2.51
CA ALA A 78 17.77 18.66 -3.11
C ALA A 78 17.67 20.11 -3.63
N ARG A 79 18.31 21.06 -2.94
CA ARG A 79 18.52 22.44 -3.43
C ARG A 79 20.01 22.66 -3.66
N GLY A 80 20.52 22.08 -4.74
CA GLY A 80 21.91 22.26 -5.17
C GLY A 80 22.03 23.37 -6.22
N THR A 81 22.99 24.27 -6.05
CA THR A 81 23.48 25.17 -7.11
C THR A 81 24.63 24.53 -7.91
N GLY A 82 25.01 23.29 -7.59
CA GLY A 82 26.02 22.52 -8.30
C GLY A 82 25.47 21.92 -9.59
N VAL A 83 26.11 22.26 -10.71
CA VAL A 83 25.75 21.91 -12.10
C VAL A 83 25.58 20.39 -12.37
N SER A 84 25.97 19.52 -11.43
CA SER A 84 26.00 18.06 -11.63
C SER A 84 24.82 17.29 -11.02
N GLU A 85 23.98 17.89 -10.16
CA GLU A 85 22.98 17.12 -9.39
C GLU A 85 21.57 17.71 -9.43
N VAL A 86 21.42 18.98 -9.86
CA VAL A 86 20.12 19.65 -10.00
C VAL A 86 20.14 20.51 -11.25
N SER A 87 19.13 20.35 -12.11
CA SER A 87 19.01 21.14 -13.33
C SER A 87 18.82 22.62 -12.98
N THR A 88 19.81 23.43 -13.33
CA THR A 88 19.79 24.89 -13.22
C THR A 88 19.79 25.52 -14.61
N THR A 89 19.05 26.61 -14.77
CA THR A 89 18.96 27.39 -16.00
C THR A 89 18.71 28.86 -15.65
N THR A 90 18.48 29.71 -16.65
CA THR A 90 18.19 31.13 -16.46
C THR A 90 16.86 31.51 -17.09
N LEU A 91 16.25 32.59 -16.60
CA LEU A 91 15.07 33.17 -17.24
C LEU A 91 15.42 33.77 -18.61
N ASN A 92 14.65 33.38 -19.63
CA ASN A 92 14.72 33.96 -20.96
C ASN A 92 13.67 35.07 -21.11
N GLY A 93 13.92 36.18 -20.42
CA GLY A 93 13.04 37.34 -20.33
C GLY A 93 12.60 37.62 -18.90
N ALA A 94 12.25 38.87 -18.61
CA ALA A 94 11.74 39.27 -17.31
C ALA A 94 10.32 38.69 -17.11
N VAL A 95 10.04 38.22 -15.90
CA VAL A 95 8.72 37.75 -15.48
C VAL A 95 8.15 38.71 -14.45
N LEU A 96 6.88 39.04 -14.59
CA LEU A 96 6.17 39.96 -13.72
C LEU A 96 5.35 39.19 -12.68
N GLN A 97 5.04 39.85 -11.58
CA GLN A 97 4.07 39.40 -10.59
C GLN A 97 2.75 39.05 -11.27
N ASN A 98 2.11 37.99 -10.77
CA ASN A 98 0.90 37.36 -11.30
C ASN A 98 1.04 36.73 -12.69
N ALA A 99 2.24 36.70 -13.28
CA ALA A 99 2.47 35.88 -14.47
C ALA A 99 2.25 34.41 -14.12
N THR A 100 1.61 33.68 -15.03
CA THR A 100 1.32 32.23 -14.93
C THR A 100 2.19 31.40 -15.88
N SER A 101 3.21 32.04 -16.46
CA SER A 101 4.14 31.39 -17.37
C SER A 101 5.54 31.92 -17.16
N VAL A 102 6.50 31.00 -17.11
CA VAL A 102 7.93 31.29 -16.98
C VAL A 102 8.66 30.67 -18.18
N THR A 103 9.41 31.49 -18.92
CA THR A 103 10.20 31.02 -20.07
C THR A 103 11.66 30.87 -19.66
N LEU A 104 12.22 29.68 -19.87
CA LEU A 104 13.59 29.35 -19.53
C LEU A 104 14.50 29.44 -20.77
N THR A 105 15.79 29.67 -20.56
CA THR A 105 16.79 29.65 -21.65
C THR A 105 16.96 28.23 -22.21
N ASP A 106 17.04 27.24 -21.32
CA ASP A 106 16.99 25.82 -21.67
C ASP A 106 16.21 25.06 -20.59
N ALA A 107 15.15 24.36 -21.02
CA ALA A 107 14.35 23.52 -20.14
C ALA A 107 14.54 22.02 -20.42
N THR A 108 15.49 21.60 -21.26
CA THR A 108 15.62 20.21 -21.72
C THR A 108 15.60 19.20 -20.58
N ASN A 109 16.33 19.48 -19.49
CA ASN A 109 16.45 18.60 -18.33
C ASN A 109 15.36 18.80 -17.25
N PHE A 110 14.38 19.70 -17.47
CA PHE A 110 13.26 19.89 -16.56
C PHE A 110 12.14 18.87 -16.86
N PRO A 111 11.55 18.23 -15.83
CA PRO A 111 10.44 17.30 -16.00
C PRO A 111 9.16 17.99 -16.50
N ALA A 112 8.14 17.21 -16.85
CA ALA A 112 6.87 17.75 -17.38
C ALA A 112 6.06 18.51 -16.32
N THR A 113 6.22 18.14 -15.05
CA THR A 113 5.62 18.78 -13.87
C THR A 113 6.63 18.81 -12.73
N GLY A 114 6.49 19.74 -11.79
CA GLY A 114 7.37 19.85 -10.63
C GLY A 114 7.33 21.21 -9.99
N SER A 115 8.38 21.55 -9.24
CA SER A 115 8.54 22.88 -8.64
C SER A 115 9.89 23.47 -9.05
N ILE A 116 9.94 24.79 -9.24
CA ILE A 116 11.18 25.54 -9.49
C ILE A 116 11.38 26.58 -8.40
N THR A 117 12.62 26.92 -8.09
CA THR A 117 12.98 28.12 -7.34
C THR A 117 13.59 29.13 -8.30
N ILE A 118 13.01 30.32 -8.38
CA ILE A 118 13.60 31.46 -9.08
C ILE A 118 14.40 32.26 -8.04
N ALA A 119 15.68 32.50 -8.34
CA ALA A 119 16.58 33.21 -7.45
C ALA A 119 16.15 34.66 -7.24
N ALA A 120 16.56 35.22 -6.10
CA ALA A 120 16.46 36.65 -5.88
C ALA A 120 17.29 37.38 -6.95
N ASP A 121 16.77 38.53 -7.38
CA ASP A 121 17.45 39.46 -8.27
C ASP A 121 17.62 40.80 -7.53
N ALA A 122 18.18 41.82 -8.19
CA ALA A 122 18.36 43.16 -7.65
C ALA A 122 17.17 43.57 -6.77
N THR A 123 17.47 43.95 -5.52
CA THR A 123 16.52 44.31 -4.46
C THR A 123 15.47 45.26 -5.05
N PRO A 124 14.18 44.87 -5.14
CA PRO A 124 13.38 44.23 -4.09
C PRO A 124 12.89 42.80 -4.39
N ASN A 125 13.38 42.16 -5.45
CA ASN A 125 12.83 40.89 -5.95
C ASN A 125 13.34 39.69 -5.12
N ALA A 126 12.54 39.25 -4.14
CA ALA A 126 12.87 38.09 -3.31
C ALA A 126 12.83 36.77 -4.10
N ALA A 127 13.61 35.78 -3.66
CA ALA A 127 13.56 34.43 -4.24
C ALA A 127 12.19 33.78 -3.99
N GLU A 128 11.69 33.04 -4.98
CA GLU A 128 10.36 32.43 -4.93
C GLU A 128 10.39 30.98 -5.40
N THR A 129 9.61 30.10 -4.76
CA THR A 129 9.44 28.71 -5.20
C THR A 129 8.03 28.50 -5.71
N VAL A 130 7.93 28.07 -6.97
CA VAL A 130 6.65 28.00 -7.70
C VAL A 130 6.50 26.63 -8.33
N ALA A 131 5.32 26.02 -8.14
CA ALA A 131 4.94 24.79 -8.81
C ALA A 131 4.54 25.07 -10.26
N TYR A 132 4.88 24.16 -11.17
CA TYR A 132 4.45 24.18 -12.58
C TYR A 132 3.72 22.90 -12.95
N THR A 133 2.65 23.06 -13.71
CA THR A 133 1.71 21.99 -14.06
C THR A 133 1.87 21.48 -15.49
N LEU A 134 2.62 22.20 -16.32
CA LEU A 134 2.91 21.84 -17.70
C LEU A 134 4.23 22.44 -18.15
N LYS A 135 4.95 21.70 -19.01
CA LYS A 135 6.10 22.16 -19.77
C LYS A 135 5.80 22.02 -21.26
N THR A 136 5.88 23.11 -22.00
CA THR A 136 5.79 23.11 -23.48
C THR A 136 7.07 23.74 -24.04
N GLY A 137 7.98 22.89 -24.55
CA GLY A 137 9.31 23.34 -24.93
C GLY A 137 10.06 23.95 -23.75
N ASN A 138 10.43 25.23 -23.88
CA ASN A 138 11.12 26.00 -22.84
C ASN A 138 10.19 26.83 -21.94
N VAL A 139 8.87 26.72 -22.12
CA VAL A 139 7.87 27.46 -21.33
C VAL A 139 7.27 26.54 -20.27
N LEU A 140 7.32 26.98 -19.01
CA LEU A 140 6.67 26.35 -17.87
C LEU A 140 5.40 27.12 -17.53
N THR A 141 4.27 26.41 -17.41
CA THR A 141 3.02 26.97 -16.90
C THR A 141 3.06 26.86 -15.37
N THR A 142 3.26 27.99 -14.71
CA THR A 142 3.45 28.10 -13.26
C THR A 142 2.18 28.58 -12.56
N ALA A 143 2.10 28.36 -11.25
CA ALA A 143 1.20 29.18 -10.42
C ALA A 143 1.55 30.67 -10.55
N ALA A 144 0.63 31.55 -10.19
CA ALA A 144 0.84 32.99 -10.23
C ALA A 144 2.07 33.37 -9.39
N LEU A 145 3.06 34.02 -10.01
CA LEU A 145 4.25 34.49 -9.31
C LEU A 145 3.89 35.61 -8.32
N ALA A 146 4.43 35.54 -7.11
CA ALA A 146 4.28 36.58 -6.09
C ALA A 146 5.23 37.77 -6.32
N ASN A 147 6.36 37.56 -7.02
CA ASN A 147 7.37 38.59 -7.23
C ASN A 147 7.69 38.80 -8.72
N ASN A 148 8.26 39.96 -9.02
CA ASN A 148 8.90 40.20 -10.32
C ASN A 148 10.30 39.56 -10.30
N HIS A 149 10.81 39.10 -11.45
CA HIS A 149 12.21 38.70 -11.61
C HIS A 149 12.73 39.19 -12.96
N ALA A 150 13.96 39.72 -13.01
CA ALA A 150 14.54 40.15 -14.27
C ALA A 150 15.03 38.98 -15.13
N THR A 151 15.28 39.29 -16.40
CA THR A 151 15.96 38.41 -17.34
C THR A 151 17.28 37.92 -16.76
N GLY A 152 17.59 36.63 -16.94
CA GLY A 152 18.85 36.05 -16.47
C GLY A 152 18.83 35.61 -15.01
N ALA A 153 17.75 35.81 -14.25
CA ALA A 153 17.64 35.25 -12.91
C ALA A 153 17.78 33.71 -12.97
N ALA A 154 18.55 33.15 -12.04
CA ALA A 154 18.79 31.71 -11.98
C ALA A 154 17.51 30.97 -11.57
N VAL A 155 17.19 29.90 -12.28
CA VAL A 155 16.05 29.01 -12.01
C VAL A 155 16.60 27.62 -11.71
N THR A 156 16.28 27.12 -10.53
CA THR A 156 16.73 25.81 -10.04
C THR A 156 15.52 24.88 -9.90
N LEU A 157 15.61 23.68 -10.46
CA LEU A 157 14.59 22.64 -10.23
C LEU A 157 14.58 22.22 -8.76
N ASN A 158 13.41 22.18 -8.13
CA ASN A 158 13.25 21.65 -6.78
C ASN A 158 12.69 20.23 -6.88
N VAL A 159 13.54 19.24 -6.62
CA VAL A 159 13.17 17.82 -6.63
C VAL A 159 12.86 17.39 -5.20
N THR A 160 11.64 16.89 -5.00
CA THR A 160 11.21 16.26 -3.75
C THR A 160 11.06 14.76 -4.02
N ALA A 161 11.75 13.94 -3.25
CA ALA A 161 11.55 12.49 -3.25
C ALA A 161 10.83 12.08 -1.96
N GLU A 162 9.80 11.24 -2.12
CA GLU A 162 9.09 10.61 -1.01
C GLU A 162 9.54 9.15 -0.91
N TRP A 163 10.14 8.78 0.21
CA TRP A 163 10.51 7.39 0.50
C TRP A 163 9.43 6.76 1.37
N LYS A 164 9.07 5.51 1.07
CA LYS A 164 8.10 4.73 1.86
C LYS A 164 8.85 3.65 2.63
N ILE A 165 8.46 3.44 3.88
CA ILE A 165 8.99 2.36 4.72
C ILE A 165 7.95 1.23 4.75
N GLY A 166 8.44 -0.01 4.67
CA GLY A 166 7.63 -1.22 4.69
C GLY A 166 7.02 -1.48 6.07
N GLN A 167 5.72 -1.79 6.13
CA GLN A 167 5.12 -2.54 7.22
C GLN A 167 5.27 -4.03 6.91
N ASP A 168 6.10 -4.70 7.72
CA ASP A 168 6.56 -6.09 7.51
C ASP A 168 5.51 -7.16 7.90
N TYR A 169 4.23 -6.98 7.56
CA TYR A 169 3.22 -8.01 7.78
C TYR A 169 2.32 -8.23 6.56
N ILE A 170 1.92 -9.49 6.36
CA ILE A 170 0.94 -9.89 5.35
C ILE A 170 -0.35 -10.26 6.09
N PRO A 171 -1.51 -9.64 5.76
CA PRO A 171 -2.77 -9.98 6.39
C PRO A 171 -3.16 -11.42 6.03
N MET A 172 -3.64 -12.15 7.03
CA MET A 172 -4.02 -13.54 6.90
C MET A 172 -5.54 -13.66 6.70
N PRO A 173 -6.02 -14.54 5.79
CA PRO A 173 -7.43 -14.86 5.65
C PRO A 173 -8.03 -15.41 6.95
N ASP A 174 -9.29 -15.06 7.23
CA ASP A 174 -10.03 -15.62 8.35
C ASP A 174 -10.25 -17.13 8.13
N GLY A 175 -9.86 -17.94 9.11
CA GLY A 175 -9.85 -19.41 9.03
C GLY A 175 -8.47 -20.07 8.90
N ILE A 176 -7.38 -19.31 8.71
CA ILE A 176 -6.01 -19.84 8.84
C ILE A 176 -5.55 -19.66 10.29
N LEU A 177 -5.14 -20.75 10.95
CA LEU A 177 -4.70 -20.72 12.35
C LEU A 177 -3.19 -20.53 12.49
N SER A 178 -2.39 -20.96 11.51
CA SER A 178 -0.92 -20.87 11.56
C SER A 178 -0.29 -21.01 10.17
N VAL A 179 0.76 -20.22 9.92
CA VAL A 179 1.59 -20.30 8.71
C VAL A 179 2.96 -20.84 9.09
N LEU A 180 3.32 -22.02 8.59
CA LEU A 180 4.63 -22.64 8.90
C LEU A 180 5.79 -22.00 8.14
N ARG A 181 5.54 -21.49 6.92
CA ARG A 181 6.59 -20.89 6.09
C ARG A 181 6.00 -19.93 5.06
N ILE A 182 6.55 -18.73 5.00
CA ILE A 182 6.30 -17.73 3.96
C ILE A 182 7.54 -17.73 3.07
N LEU A 183 7.36 -17.99 1.77
CA LEU A 183 8.43 -18.03 0.76
C LEU A 183 9.66 -18.90 1.14
N PRO A 184 9.53 -20.25 1.15
CA PRO A 184 10.71 -21.12 1.18
C PRO A 184 11.63 -20.86 -0.01
N PHE A 185 12.68 -20.05 0.19
CA PHE A 185 13.84 -20.14 -0.69
C PHE A 185 14.57 -21.42 -0.30
N THR A 186 14.32 -22.50 -1.03
CA THR A 186 15.22 -23.66 -0.97
C THR A 186 16.43 -23.32 -1.83
N ASP A 187 17.58 -23.14 -1.19
CA ASP A 187 18.87 -23.12 -1.87
C ASP A 187 19.13 -24.51 -2.46
N ARG A 188 18.61 -24.74 -3.67
CA ARG A 188 18.89 -25.95 -4.46
C ARG A 188 20.24 -25.85 -5.19
N GLY A 189 21.04 -24.81 -4.95
CA GLY A 189 22.33 -24.56 -5.60
C GLY A 189 23.51 -25.27 -4.92
N ASN A 190 23.38 -25.66 -3.64
CA ASN A 190 24.47 -26.28 -2.87
C ASN A 190 24.31 -27.79 -2.64
N LEU A 191 23.48 -28.47 -3.45
CA LEU A 191 23.45 -29.93 -3.55
C LEU A 191 23.90 -30.38 -4.94
N ASN A 192 25.21 -30.27 -5.20
CA ASN A 192 25.91 -31.09 -6.17
C ASN A 192 27.32 -31.38 -5.65
#